data_AF-I2CPL9-F1
#
_entry.id   AF-I2CPL9-F1
#
_cell.length_a   1.000
_cell.length_b   1.000
_cell.length_c   1.000
_cell.angle_alpha   90.00
_cell.angle_beta   90.00
_cell.angle_gamma   90.00
#
_symmetry.space_group_name_H-M   'P 1'
#
loop_
_entity.id
_entity.type
_entity.pdbx_description
1 polymer ?
#
loop_
_entity_poly.entity_id
_entity_poly.type
_entity_poly.pdbx_seq_one_letter_code
_entity_poly.pdbx_strand_id
1 'polypeptide(L)'
;MEDAQQEERVLHWLKKRGYTEVAKHYEEDQAHAAVGSAEEGNESEDSSVPSGAFTDERLLCKRIGEANQSALLFRSLRMSDPMLYHRNYNELQTWTCNALEAYKPELLTVAFPVFVHSYLKLVERGMIEAARAFLQTWGPDHAETYQLELRSLTAVQRPDHLTAGNGFVKRALTDKFVLRLCSISYRLLQSFLSDHNLLLIMEILNEQVHVVVEERPPMPRFQVVTFRNDGIAGG
;
A
#
# COMPACT_ATOMS: atom_id res chain seq x y z
N MET A 1 49.55 4.86 30.79
CA MET A 1 49.53 5.72 32.00
C MET A 1 48.46 6.79 31.89
N GLU A 2 48.23 7.36 30.68
CA GLU A 2 47.11 8.26 30.40
C GLU A 2 45.73 7.59 30.51
N ASP A 3 45.59 6.33 30.10
CA ASP A 3 44.30 5.62 30.16
C ASP A 3 43.77 5.47 31.59
N ALA A 4 44.65 5.13 32.55
CA ALA A 4 44.29 5.02 33.96
C ALA A 4 43.84 6.36 34.57
N GLN A 5 44.43 7.48 34.13
CA GLN A 5 44.01 8.82 34.56
C GLN A 5 42.67 9.22 33.95
N GLN A 6 42.37 8.76 32.74
CA GLN A 6 41.08 8.98 32.09
C GLN A 6 39.96 8.23 32.83
N GLU A 7 40.21 6.98 33.23
CA GLU A 7 39.26 6.11 33.94
C GLU A 7 38.91 6.65 35.34
N GLU A 8 39.90 7.13 36.09
CA GLU A 8 39.67 7.74 37.41
C GLU A 8 38.78 8.99 37.32
N ARG A 9 38.93 9.78 36.25
CA ARG A 9 38.07 10.95 35.99
C ARG A 9 36.63 10.56 35.66
N VAL A 10 36.44 9.45 34.95
CA VAL A 10 35.11 8.91 34.63
C VAL A 10 34.41 8.42 35.89
N LEU A 11 35.09 7.65 36.75
CA LEU A 11 34.55 7.20 38.03
C LEU A 11 34.19 8.36 38.96
N HIS A 12 35.05 9.38 39.03
CA HIS A 12 34.78 10.58 39.83
C HIS A 12 33.55 11.34 39.32
N TRP A 13 33.37 11.44 38.00
CA TRP A 13 32.19 12.07 37.40
C TRP A 13 30.90 11.27 37.69
N LEU A 14 30.96 9.93 37.61
CA LEU A 14 29.82 9.05 37.88
C LEU A 14 29.34 9.16 39.33
N LYS A 15 30.29 9.17 40.29
CA LYS A 15 30.00 9.36 41.72
C LYS A 15 29.41 10.75 42.00
N LYS A 16 29.93 11.81 41.34
CA LYS A 16 29.43 13.19 41.50
C LYS A 16 28.00 13.38 40.98
N ARG A 17 27.56 12.59 40.00
CA ARG A 17 26.21 12.62 39.42
C ARG A 17 25.23 11.62 40.05
N GLY A 18 25.67 10.86 41.06
CA GLY A 18 24.82 9.93 41.81
C GLY A 18 24.61 8.56 41.18
N TYR A 19 25.39 8.21 40.14
CA TYR A 19 25.33 6.90 39.48
C TYR A 19 26.25 5.89 40.18
N THR A 20 25.95 5.56 41.45
CA THR A 20 26.79 4.70 42.29
C THR A 20 26.78 3.24 41.84
N GLU A 21 25.65 2.74 41.32
CA GLU A 21 25.56 1.38 40.78
C GLU A 21 26.37 1.20 39.50
N VAL A 22 26.33 2.20 38.62
CA VAL A 22 27.11 2.21 37.37
C VAL A 22 28.61 2.27 37.65
N ALA A 23 29.02 3.09 38.63
CA ALA A 23 30.42 3.15 39.05
C ALA A 23 30.93 1.81 39.60
N LYS A 24 30.09 1.09 40.35
CA LYS A 24 30.43 -0.23 40.89
C LYS A 24 30.59 -1.28 39.79
N HIS A 25 29.68 -1.31 38.82
CA HIS A 25 29.78 -2.20 37.67
C HIS A 25 31.06 -1.94 36.85
N TYR A 26 31.41 -0.66 36.69
CA TYR A 26 32.63 -0.28 35.97
C TYR A 26 33.91 -0.74 36.69
N GLU A 27 33.93 -0.66 38.04
CA GLU A 27 35.03 -1.20 38.86
C GLU A 27 35.10 -2.75 38.76
N GLU A 28 33.96 -3.44 38.73
CA GLU A 28 33.88 -4.91 38.57
C GLU A 28 34.37 -5.36 37.18
N ASP A 29 33.96 -4.69 36.10
CA ASP A 29 34.41 -4.98 34.73
C ASP A 29 35.92 -4.75 34.55
N GLN A 30 36.48 -3.73 35.21
CA GLN A 30 37.92 -3.48 35.19
C GLN A 30 38.70 -4.59 35.93
N ALA A 31 38.15 -5.10 37.03
CA ALA A 31 38.71 -6.25 37.73
C ALA A 31 38.62 -7.54 36.91
N HIS A 32 37.52 -7.75 36.16
CA HIS A 32 37.38 -8.88 35.24
C HIS A 32 38.31 -8.78 34.03
N ALA A 33 38.53 -7.58 33.49
CA ALA A 33 39.49 -7.34 32.39
C ALA A 33 40.95 -7.61 32.81
N ALA A 34 41.31 -7.36 34.08
CA ALA A 34 42.63 -7.70 34.61
C ALA A 34 42.85 -9.20 34.82
N VAL A 35 41.77 -9.98 34.98
CA VAL A 35 41.82 -11.44 35.21
C VAL A 35 41.69 -12.23 33.88
N GLY A 36 41.05 -11.67 32.85
CA GLY A 36 40.73 -12.33 31.58
C GLY A 36 41.84 -12.45 30.53
N SER A 37 43.12 -12.52 30.90
CA SER A 37 44.23 -12.72 29.94
C SER A 37 44.61 -14.19 29.70
N ALA A 38 43.76 -15.16 30.04
CA ALA A 38 43.98 -16.56 29.69
C ALA A 38 42.66 -17.30 29.44
N GLU A 39 42.64 -18.06 28.34
CA GLU A 39 41.66 -19.09 27.93
C GLU A 39 40.50 -18.63 27.02
N GLU A 40 40.75 -18.73 25.70
CA GLU A 40 39.75 -18.98 24.66
C GLU A 40 39.23 -20.43 24.77
N GLY A 41 37.92 -20.64 24.60
CA GLY A 41 37.39 -22.00 24.44
C GLY A 41 35.87 -22.19 24.51
N ASN A 42 35.24 -22.07 23.32
CA ASN A 42 34.13 -22.90 22.82
C ASN A 42 32.66 -22.71 23.26
N GLU A 43 31.79 -22.94 22.27
CA GLU A 43 30.35 -22.71 22.17
C GLU A 43 29.48 -23.59 23.11
N SER A 44 28.38 -23.03 23.64
CA SER A 44 26.97 -23.40 23.34
C SER A 44 26.01 -23.10 24.49
N GLU A 45 24.96 -22.34 24.16
CA GLU A 45 23.57 -22.36 24.70
C GLU A 45 23.32 -22.27 26.22
N ASP A 46 22.80 -21.14 26.70
CA ASP A 46 21.36 -21.00 27.04
C ASP A 46 21.03 -19.62 27.67
N SER A 47 19.84 -19.15 27.32
CA SER A 47 18.93 -18.16 27.91
C SER A 47 19.38 -17.02 28.85
N SER A 48 18.64 -15.91 28.68
CA SER A 48 18.29 -14.85 29.66
C SER A 48 19.17 -13.59 29.72
N VAL A 49 18.79 -12.58 28.91
CA VAL A 49 19.25 -11.18 29.06
C VAL A 49 18.11 -10.33 29.65
N PRO A 50 18.31 -9.60 30.75
CA PRO A 50 17.34 -8.63 31.24
C PRO A 50 17.47 -7.28 30.53
N SER A 51 16.31 -6.67 30.29
CA SER A 51 16.09 -5.41 29.60
C SER A 51 16.63 -4.20 30.37
N GLY A 52 17.32 -3.30 29.66
CA GLY A 52 17.84 -2.05 30.20
C GLY A 52 18.30 -1.04 29.14
N ALA A 53 17.39 -0.65 28.25
CA ALA A 53 17.39 0.61 27.50
C ALA A 53 18.69 1.02 26.75
N PHE A 54 18.93 0.38 25.60
CA PHE A 54 19.62 1.01 24.47
C PHE A 54 18.74 0.79 23.23
N THR A 55 18.46 1.86 22.48
CA THR A 55 17.51 1.88 21.35
C THR A 55 17.89 0.86 20.29
N ASP A 56 17.23 -0.29 20.34
CA ASP A 56 17.50 -1.43 19.49
C ASP A 56 16.74 -1.27 18.15
N GLU A 57 17.41 -0.61 17.20
CA GLU A 57 16.94 -0.38 15.83
C GLU A 57 16.53 -1.69 15.12
N ARG A 58 17.13 -2.82 15.54
CA ARG A 58 16.77 -4.18 15.09
C ARG A 58 15.38 -4.62 15.55
N LEU A 59 14.97 -4.31 16.78
CA LEU A 59 13.62 -4.64 17.28
C LEU A 59 12.54 -3.74 16.68
N LEU A 60 12.89 -2.50 16.29
CA LEU A 60 12.02 -1.65 15.49
C LEU A 60 11.86 -2.23 14.08
N CYS A 61 12.93 -2.63 13.41
CA CYS A 61 12.83 -3.28 12.10
C CYS A 61 12.11 -4.64 12.14
N LYS A 62 12.22 -5.40 13.24
CA LYS A 62 11.51 -6.67 13.45
C LYS A 62 10.03 -6.47 13.74
N ARG A 63 9.66 -5.51 14.61
CA ARG A 63 8.25 -5.13 14.85
C ARG A 63 7.60 -4.46 13.64
N ILE A 64 8.33 -3.62 12.90
CA ILE A 64 7.87 -3.04 11.63
C ILE A 64 7.72 -4.15 10.59
N GLY A 65 8.64 -5.13 10.56
CA GLY A 65 8.55 -6.31 9.70
C GLY A 65 7.36 -7.22 10.04
N GLU A 66 7.09 -7.48 11.31
CA GLU A 66 5.97 -8.32 11.79
C GLU A 66 4.60 -7.61 11.67
N ALA A 67 4.55 -6.29 11.91
CA ALA A 67 3.37 -5.46 11.67
C ALA A 67 3.08 -5.33 10.17
N ASN A 68 4.12 -5.17 9.33
CA ASN A 68 3.95 -5.15 7.88
C ASN A 68 3.60 -6.54 7.35
N GLN A 69 4.15 -7.62 7.90
CA GLN A 69 3.73 -8.98 7.54
C GLN A 69 2.24 -9.12 7.83
N SER A 70 1.79 -8.95 9.07
CA SER A 70 0.37 -9.06 9.42
C SER A 70 -0.55 -8.13 8.61
N ALA A 71 -0.12 -6.91 8.30
CA ALA A 71 -0.85 -5.99 7.41
C ALA A 71 -0.91 -6.49 5.95
N LEU A 72 0.18 -7.04 5.41
CA LEU A 72 0.23 -7.61 4.07
C LEU A 72 -0.57 -8.93 3.98
N LEU A 73 -0.50 -9.78 5.01
CA LEU A 73 -1.30 -11.00 5.11
C LEU A 73 -2.78 -10.64 5.16
N PHE A 74 -3.14 -9.69 6.03
CA PHE A 74 -4.51 -9.21 6.19
C PHE A 74 -5.02 -8.53 4.92
N ARG A 75 -4.19 -7.74 4.23
CA ARG A 75 -4.50 -7.19 2.90
C ARG A 75 -4.76 -8.31 1.90
N SER A 76 -3.87 -9.28 1.79
CA SER A 76 -4.03 -10.39 0.87
C SER A 76 -5.28 -11.22 1.16
N LEU A 77 -5.60 -11.45 2.44
CA LEU A 77 -6.82 -12.12 2.90
C LEU A 77 -8.08 -11.31 2.58
N ARG A 78 -8.08 -10.00 2.83
CA ARG A 78 -9.20 -9.09 2.52
C ARG A 78 -9.51 -9.08 1.03
N MET A 79 -8.48 -9.04 0.19
CA MET A 79 -8.66 -8.99 -1.26
C MET A 79 -9.12 -10.32 -1.88
N SER A 80 -9.11 -11.42 -1.13
CA SER A 80 -9.61 -12.73 -1.58
C SER A 80 -11.11 -12.88 -1.44
N ASP A 81 -11.79 -11.95 -0.77
CA ASP A 81 -13.25 -11.94 -0.66
C ASP A 81 -13.88 -11.25 -1.89
N PRO A 82 -14.64 -11.97 -2.74
CA PRO A 82 -15.30 -11.35 -3.88
C PRO A 82 -16.36 -10.32 -3.48
N MET A 83 -16.97 -10.47 -2.29
CA MET A 83 -18.00 -9.54 -1.81
C MET A 83 -17.41 -8.16 -1.49
N LEU A 84 -16.12 -8.10 -1.14
CA LEU A 84 -15.42 -6.83 -0.90
C LEU A 84 -15.37 -5.96 -2.16
N TYR A 85 -15.15 -6.56 -3.34
CA TYR A 85 -15.13 -5.82 -4.61
C TYR A 85 -16.50 -5.19 -4.90
N HIS A 86 -17.57 -5.96 -4.71
CA HIS A 86 -18.94 -5.45 -4.88
C HIS A 86 -19.25 -4.32 -3.91
N ARG A 87 -18.97 -4.51 -2.62
CA ARG A 87 -19.27 -3.51 -1.58
C ARG A 87 -18.50 -2.21 -1.82
N ASN A 88 -17.19 -2.31 -2.02
CA ASN A 88 -16.33 -1.13 -2.16
C ASN A 88 -16.65 -0.37 -3.45
N TYR A 89 -16.97 -1.08 -4.53
CA TYR A 89 -17.40 -0.45 -5.77
C TYR A 89 -18.76 0.24 -5.64
N ASN A 90 -19.73 -0.41 -4.99
CA ASN A 90 -21.05 0.20 -4.71
C ASN A 90 -20.92 1.49 -3.90
N GLU A 91 -20.05 1.48 -2.88
CA GLU A 91 -19.80 2.63 -2.01
C GLU A 91 -19.16 3.78 -2.79
N LEU A 92 -18.16 3.49 -3.63
CA LEU A 92 -17.58 4.46 -4.55
C LEU A 92 -18.63 5.03 -5.50
N GLN A 93 -19.43 4.18 -6.14
CA GLN A 93 -20.42 4.61 -7.12
C GLN A 93 -21.50 5.49 -6.48
N THR A 94 -22.06 5.04 -5.35
CA THR A 94 -23.07 5.80 -4.58
C THR A 94 -22.54 7.18 -4.20
N TRP A 95 -21.28 7.26 -3.75
CA TRP A 95 -20.63 8.52 -3.45
C TRP A 95 -20.46 9.41 -4.70
N THR A 96 -19.98 8.87 -5.82
CA THR A 96 -19.82 9.65 -7.06
C THR A 96 -21.16 10.17 -7.60
N CYS A 97 -22.24 9.40 -7.46
CA CYS A 97 -23.58 9.80 -7.89
C CYS A 97 -24.16 10.93 -7.04
N ASN A 98 -23.85 10.93 -5.73
CA ASN A 98 -24.30 11.91 -4.75
C ASN A 98 -23.35 13.11 -4.58
N ALA A 99 -22.20 13.11 -5.27
CA ALA A 99 -21.26 14.21 -5.25
C ALA A 99 -21.86 15.48 -5.90
N LEU A 100 -21.29 16.64 -5.56
CA LEU A 100 -21.73 17.92 -6.12
C LEU A 100 -21.62 17.92 -7.65
N GLU A 101 -22.67 18.38 -8.33
CA GLU A 101 -22.80 18.30 -9.79
C GLU A 101 -21.62 18.91 -10.56
N ALA A 102 -20.97 19.94 -9.99
CA ALA A 102 -19.79 20.55 -10.57
C ALA A 102 -18.61 19.56 -10.72
N TYR A 103 -18.40 18.67 -9.75
CA TYR A 103 -17.27 17.72 -9.73
C TYR A 103 -17.67 16.31 -10.20
N LYS A 104 -18.96 16.00 -10.15
CA LYS A 104 -19.55 14.73 -10.59
C LYS A 104 -19.02 14.22 -11.94
N PRO A 105 -18.95 15.00 -13.03
CA PRO A 105 -18.45 14.49 -14.31
C PRO A 105 -16.98 14.05 -14.25
N GLU A 106 -16.14 14.68 -13.42
CA GLU A 106 -14.74 14.26 -13.23
C GLU A 106 -14.66 13.02 -12.34
N LEU A 107 -15.42 12.99 -11.25
CA LEU A 107 -15.41 11.87 -10.31
C LEU A 107 -15.95 10.57 -10.93
N LEU A 108 -16.95 10.67 -11.81
CA LEU A 108 -17.47 9.53 -12.55
C LEU A 108 -16.41 8.88 -13.47
N THR A 109 -15.41 9.64 -13.94
CA THR A 109 -14.33 9.06 -14.76
C THR A 109 -13.49 8.06 -13.99
N VAL A 110 -13.43 8.17 -12.64
CA VAL A 110 -12.69 7.26 -11.76
C VAL A 110 -13.36 5.89 -11.68
N ALA A 111 -14.70 5.85 -11.79
CA ALA A 111 -15.47 4.62 -11.64
C ALA A 111 -15.10 3.57 -12.70
N PHE A 112 -14.83 4.00 -13.95
CA PHE A 112 -14.55 3.07 -15.04
C PHE A 112 -13.22 2.31 -14.87
N PRO A 113 -12.05 2.95 -14.68
CA PRO A 113 -10.80 2.23 -14.43
C PRO A 113 -10.90 1.30 -13.21
N VAL A 114 -11.54 1.77 -12.13
CA VAL A 114 -11.74 0.95 -10.94
C VAL A 114 -12.59 -0.28 -11.25
N PHE A 115 -13.67 -0.13 -12.01
CA PHE A 115 -14.52 -1.24 -12.46
C PHE A 115 -13.72 -2.27 -13.28
N VAL A 116 -12.99 -1.81 -14.30
CA VAL A 116 -12.19 -2.67 -15.19
C VAL A 116 -11.16 -3.47 -14.38
N HIS A 117 -10.37 -2.80 -13.54
CA HIS A 117 -9.33 -3.48 -12.76
C HIS A 117 -9.88 -4.36 -11.64
N SER A 118 -11.03 -4.00 -11.05
CA SER A 118 -11.72 -4.87 -10.10
C SER A 118 -12.12 -6.18 -10.77
N TYR A 119 -12.71 -6.11 -11.96
CA TYR A 119 -13.06 -7.30 -12.75
C TYR A 119 -11.82 -8.13 -13.11
N LEU A 120 -10.76 -7.51 -13.62
CA LEU A 120 -9.53 -8.22 -13.98
C LEU A 120 -8.88 -8.91 -12.78
N LYS A 121 -8.78 -8.24 -11.62
CA LYS A 121 -8.27 -8.85 -10.38
C LYS A 121 -9.12 -10.03 -9.91
N LEU A 122 -10.44 -10.00 -10.11
CA LEU A 122 -11.33 -11.15 -9.80
C LEU A 122 -11.05 -12.34 -10.74
N VAL A 123 -10.86 -12.09 -12.04
CA VAL A 123 -10.57 -13.13 -13.03
C VAL A 123 -9.18 -13.74 -12.82
N GLU A 124 -8.17 -12.92 -12.51
CA GLU A 124 -6.80 -13.37 -12.20
C GLU A 124 -6.77 -14.34 -11.01
N ARG A 125 -7.63 -14.11 -10.01
CA ARG A 125 -7.76 -14.97 -8.83
C ARG A 125 -8.57 -16.25 -9.09
N GLY A 126 -9.12 -16.42 -10.28
CA GLY A 126 -9.95 -17.58 -10.64
C GLY A 126 -11.37 -17.54 -10.09
N MET A 127 -11.85 -16.40 -9.59
CA MET A 127 -13.20 -16.24 -9.04
C MET A 127 -14.20 -15.85 -10.14
N ILE A 128 -14.45 -16.79 -11.05
CA ILE A 128 -15.16 -16.54 -12.32
C ILE A 128 -16.63 -16.15 -12.10
N GLU A 129 -17.33 -16.84 -11.18
CA GLU A 129 -18.74 -16.61 -10.89
C GLU A 129 -18.96 -15.20 -10.32
N ALA A 130 -18.09 -14.79 -9.39
CA ALA A 130 -18.13 -13.46 -8.81
C ALA A 130 -17.78 -12.37 -9.83
N ALA A 131 -16.76 -12.60 -10.67
CA ALA A 131 -16.43 -11.68 -11.76
C ALA A 131 -17.61 -11.50 -12.73
N ARG A 132 -18.28 -12.59 -13.10
CA ARG A 132 -19.47 -12.56 -13.97
C ARG A 132 -20.62 -11.79 -13.31
N ALA A 133 -20.90 -12.04 -12.04
CA ALA A 133 -21.93 -11.31 -11.31
C ALA A 133 -21.60 -9.81 -11.27
N PHE A 134 -20.34 -9.45 -10.98
CA PHE A 134 -19.87 -8.07 -10.99
C PHE A 134 -20.06 -7.37 -12.33
N LEU A 135 -19.73 -8.04 -13.44
CA LEU A 135 -19.91 -7.52 -14.79
C LEU A 135 -21.39 -7.33 -15.14
N GLN A 136 -22.27 -8.25 -14.72
CA GLN A 136 -23.71 -8.15 -14.97
C GLN A 136 -24.37 -7.03 -14.16
N THR A 137 -23.94 -6.83 -12.92
CA THR A 137 -24.50 -5.77 -12.05
C THR A 137 -24.09 -4.38 -12.50
N TRP A 138 -22.80 -4.16 -12.77
CA TRP A 138 -22.26 -2.81 -13.01
C TRP A 138 -21.92 -2.51 -14.47
N GLY A 139 -21.94 -3.53 -15.34
CA GLY A 139 -21.69 -3.36 -16.77
C GLY A 139 -22.68 -2.42 -17.48
N PRO A 140 -24.00 -2.51 -17.23
CA PRO A 140 -24.98 -1.64 -17.89
C PRO A 140 -24.70 -0.14 -17.72
N ASP A 141 -24.23 0.27 -16.53
CA ASP A 141 -23.95 1.67 -16.19
C ASP A 141 -22.82 2.28 -17.02
N HIS A 142 -21.91 1.45 -17.52
CA HIS A 142 -20.77 1.88 -18.36
C HIS A 142 -20.99 1.61 -19.85
N ALA A 143 -22.05 0.87 -20.21
CA ALA A 143 -22.29 0.43 -21.58
C ALA A 143 -22.58 1.58 -22.54
N GLU A 144 -23.14 2.70 -22.05
CA GLU A 144 -23.43 3.87 -22.87
C GLU A 144 -22.15 4.54 -23.42
N THR A 145 -21.05 4.49 -22.66
CA THR A 145 -19.79 5.14 -23.03
C THR A 145 -18.72 4.17 -23.53
N TYR A 146 -18.64 2.96 -22.97
CA TYR A 146 -17.54 2.02 -23.18
C TYR A 146 -17.99 0.67 -23.74
N GLN A 147 -18.94 0.68 -24.68
CA GLN A 147 -19.55 -0.55 -25.20
C GLN A 147 -18.54 -1.55 -25.79
N LEU A 148 -17.48 -1.07 -26.45
CA LEU A 148 -16.48 -1.91 -27.10
C LEU A 148 -15.56 -2.59 -26.09
N GLU A 149 -15.18 -1.85 -25.05
CA GLU A 149 -14.37 -2.30 -23.94
C GLU A 149 -15.13 -3.35 -23.12
N LEU A 150 -16.41 -3.11 -22.82
CA LEU A 150 -17.27 -4.08 -22.14
C LEU A 150 -17.43 -5.38 -22.94
N ARG A 151 -17.60 -5.28 -24.26
CA ARG A 151 -17.63 -6.47 -25.13
C ARG A 151 -16.32 -7.24 -25.03
N SER A 152 -15.19 -6.53 -24.98
CA SER A 152 -13.86 -7.12 -24.86
C SER A 152 -13.66 -7.80 -23.51
N LEU A 153 -14.17 -7.23 -22.41
CA LEU A 153 -14.16 -7.80 -21.07
C LEU A 153 -15.06 -9.04 -20.96
N THR A 154 -16.25 -9.01 -21.55
CA THR A 154 -17.21 -10.13 -21.52
C THR A 154 -16.64 -11.41 -22.16
N ALA A 155 -15.71 -11.26 -23.11
CA ALA A 155 -15.02 -12.40 -23.73
C ALA A 155 -13.99 -13.08 -22.80
N VAL A 156 -13.52 -12.38 -21.77
CA VAL A 156 -12.46 -12.84 -20.87
C VAL A 156 -13.07 -13.35 -19.57
N GLN A 157 -13.48 -14.61 -19.57
CA GLN A 157 -14.11 -15.24 -18.39
C GLN A 157 -13.18 -16.15 -17.59
N ARG A 158 -12.00 -16.49 -18.13
CA ARG A 158 -11.04 -17.40 -17.50
C ARG A 158 -9.69 -16.73 -17.38
N PRO A 159 -8.88 -17.09 -16.37
CA PRO A 159 -7.52 -16.57 -16.24
C PRO A 159 -6.67 -16.89 -17.48
N ASP A 160 -6.86 -18.05 -18.12
CA ASP A 160 -6.18 -18.42 -19.38
C ASP A 160 -6.48 -17.44 -20.52
N HIS A 161 -7.66 -16.81 -20.50
CA HIS A 161 -8.07 -15.82 -21.50
C HIS A 161 -7.45 -14.44 -21.24
N LEU A 162 -6.78 -14.21 -20.11
CA LEU A 162 -6.05 -12.96 -19.88
C LEU A 162 -4.80 -12.91 -20.77
N THR A 163 -4.09 -14.04 -20.87
CA THR A 163 -2.86 -14.17 -21.69
C THR A 163 -3.17 -14.26 -23.18
N ALA A 164 -4.26 -14.95 -23.55
CA ALA A 164 -4.74 -15.06 -24.93
C ALA A 164 -5.69 -13.92 -25.34
N GLY A 165 -5.92 -12.95 -24.44
CA GLY A 165 -7.04 -12.02 -24.49
C GLY A 165 -6.96 -10.94 -25.56
N ASN A 166 -8.12 -10.31 -25.77
CA ASN A 166 -8.31 -9.14 -26.62
C ASN A 166 -7.29 -8.02 -26.29
N GLY A 167 -6.85 -7.28 -27.31
CA GLY A 167 -5.82 -6.22 -27.17
C GLY A 167 -6.11 -5.20 -26.07
N PHE A 168 -7.39 -4.92 -25.79
CA PHE A 168 -7.81 -4.05 -24.69
C PHE A 168 -7.42 -4.60 -23.30
N VAL A 169 -7.66 -5.88 -23.03
CA VAL A 169 -7.39 -6.48 -21.71
C VAL A 169 -5.89 -6.54 -21.45
N LYS A 170 -5.12 -6.92 -22.48
CA LYS A 170 -3.66 -6.87 -22.41
C LYS A 170 -3.18 -5.45 -22.12
N ARG A 171 -3.75 -4.46 -22.79
CA ARG A 171 -3.42 -3.05 -22.56
C ARG A 171 -3.78 -2.59 -21.17
N ALA A 172 -4.94 -2.96 -20.65
CA ALA A 172 -5.35 -2.66 -19.28
C ALA A 172 -4.42 -3.28 -18.24
N LEU A 173 -3.77 -4.42 -18.51
CA LEU A 173 -2.80 -5.01 -17.59
C LEU A 173 -1.41 -4.36 -17.71
N THR A 174 -1.01 -3.92 -18.90
CA THR A 174 0.34 -3.39 -19.16
C THR A 174 0.46 -1.88 -18.99
N ASP A 175 -0.60 -1.13 -19.32
CA ASP A 175 -0.62 0.34 -19.36
C ASP A 175 -1.58 0.89 -18.32
N LYS A 176 -1.29 2.10 -17.83
CA LYS A 176 -2.10 2.76 -16.81
C LYS A 176 -3.13 3.67 -17.46
N PHE A 177 -4.34 3.68 -16.92
CA PHE A 177 -5.35 4.66 -17.30
C PHE A 177 -4.93 6.06 -16.87
N VAL A 178 -5.14 7.06 -17.71
CA VAL A 178 -4.85 8.46 -17.38
C VAL A 178 -6.15 9.14 -16.96
N LEU A 179 -6.19 9.58 -15.71
CA LEU A 179 -7.29 10.39 -15.18
C LEU A 179 -6.86 11.83 -15.01
N ARG A 180 -7.62 12.76 -15.59
CA ARG A 180 -7.38 14.21 -15.46
C ARG A 180 -8.39 14.80 -14.49
N LEU A 181 -7.95 15.08 -13.28
CA LEU A 181 -8.80 15.60 -12.21
C LEU A 181 -8.36 17.03 -11.83
N CYS A 182 -9.32 17.88 -11.46
CA CYS A 182 -8.94 19.11 -10.79
C CYS A 182 -8.45 18.85 -9.36
N SER A 183 -7.64 19.78 -8.82
CA SER A 183 -7.09 19.70 -7.46
C SER A 183 -8.16 19.45 -6.38
N ILE A 184 -9.36 20.03 -6.53
CA ILE A 184 -10.47 19.83 -5.58
C ILE A 184 -11.06 18.42 -5.70
N SER A 185 -11.38 17.98 -6.92
CA SER A 185 -11.90 16.61 -7.19
C SER A 185 -10.96 15.55 -6.63
N TYR A 186 -9.65 15.72 -6.81
CA TYR A 186 -8.64 14.79 -6.31
C TYR A 186 -8.63 14.73 -4.77
N ARG A 187 -8.65 15.88 -4.08
CA ARG A 187 -8.71 15.91 -2.61
C ARG A 187 -9.98 15.28 -2.07
N LEU A 188 -11.13 15.54 -2.72
CA LEU A 188 -12.41 14.93 -2.34
C LEU A 188 -12.35 13.40 -2.46
N LEU A 189 -11.81 12.90 -3.57
CA LEU A 189 -11.60 11.47 -3.78
C LEU A 189 -10.69 10.87 -2.70
N GLN A 190 -9.54 11.51 -2.41
CA GLN A 190 -8.60 11.02 -1.40
C GLN A 190 -9.20 10.98 0.01
N SER A 191 -9.93 12.04 0.41
CA SER A 191 -10.60 12.08 1.73
C SER A 191 -11.60 10.95 1.83
N PHE A 192 -12.49 10.80 0.84
CA PHE A 192 -13.51 9.77 0.83
C PHE A 192 -12.93 8.35 0.92
N LEU A 193 -11.91 8.05 0.10
CA LEU A 193 -11.27 6.73 0.12
C LEU A 193 -10.63 6.40 1.47
N SER A 194 -10.09 7.42 2.15
CA SER A 194 -9.46 7.27 3.46
C SER A 194 -10.50 7.10 4.57
N ASP A 195 -11.55 7.93 4.56
CA ASP A 195 -12.62 7.93 5.56
C ASP A 195 -13.42 6.62 5.57
N HIS A 196 -13.70 6.07 4.38
CA HIS A 196 -14.43 4.82 4.21
C HIS A 196 -13.52 3.57 4.23
N ASN A 197 -12.20 3.76 4.44
CA ASN A 197 -11.20 2.69 4.46
C ASN A 197 -11.28 1.76 3.21
N LEU A 198 -11.47 2.36 2.03
CA LEU A 198 -11.61 1.67 0.75
C LEU A 198 -10.23 1.26 0.19
N LEU A 199 -9.47 0.53 1.00
CA LEU A 199 -8.07 0.14 0.73
C LEU A 199 -7.91 -0.56 -0.64
N LEU A 200 -8.87 -1.41 -1.00
CA LEU A 200 -8.87 -2.10 -2.29
C LEU A 200 -8.92 -1.13 -3.48
N ILE A 201 -9.79 -0.12 -3.40
CA ILE A 201 -9.95 0.88 -4.46
C ILE A 201 -8.72 1.77 -4.50
N MET A 202 -8.22 2.19 -3.34
CA MET A 202 -7.01 2.98 -3.21
C MET A 202 -5.80 2.27 -3.82
N GLU A 203 -5.67 0.97 -3.56
CA GLU A 203 -4.64 0.10 -4.15
C GLU A 203 -4.76 0.03 -5.67
N ILE A 204 -5.97 -0.23 -6.20
CA ILE A 204 -6.21 -0.27 -7.65
C ILE A 204 -5.82 1.06 -8.29
N LEU A 205 -6.25 2.18 -7.72
CA LEU A 205 -5.93 3.51 -8.22
C LEU A 205 -4.42 3.77 -8.20
N ASN A 206 -3.74 3.43 -7.11
CA ASN A 206 -2.31 3.67 -6.97
C ASN A 206 -1.47 2.81 -7.95
N GLU A 207 -1.85 1.55 -8.14
CA GLU A 207 -1.11 0.63 -9.00
C GLU A 207 -1.39 0.88 -10.48
N GLN A 208 -2.66 1.07 -10.84
CA GLN A 208 -3.13 0.92 -12.22
C GLN A 208 -3.58 2.23 -12.87
N VAL A 209 -3.63 3.33 -12.11
CA VAL A 209 -4.11 4.62 -12.61
C VAL A 209 -3.04 5.69 -12.43
N HIS A 210 -2.86 6.49 -13.48
CA HIS A 210 -2.04 7.68 -13.45
C HIS A 210 -2.93 8.92 -13.36
N VAL A 211 -2.99 9.51 -12.16
CA VAL A 211 -3.80 10.71 -11.93
C VAL A 211 -2.96 11.96 -12.24
N VAL A 212 -3.42 12.73 -13.23
CA VAL A 212 -2.90 14.06 -13.57
C VAL A 212 -3.78 15.08 -12.84
N VAL A 213 -3.17 15.78 -11.88
CA VAL A 213 -3.84 16.83 -11.12
C VAL A 213 -3.54 18.18 -11.76
N GLU A 214 -4.59 18.88 -12.18
CA GLU A 214 -4.49 20.20 -12.81
C GLU A 214 -5.16 21.26 -11.91
N GLU A 215 -4.50 22.41 -11.74
CA GLU A 215 -5.08 23.58 -11.06
C GLU A 215 -6.03 24.32 -12.01
N ARG A 216 -7.19 23.71 -12.26
CA ARG A 216 -8.22 24.23 -13.15
C ARG A 216 -9.61 24.17 -12.50
N PRO A 217 -10.57 24.97 -12.98
CA PRO A 217 -11.96 24.75 -12.62
C PRO A 217 -12.42 23.35 -13.06
N PRO A 218 -13.40 22.76 -12.36
CA PRO A 218 -13.89 21.43 -12.69
C PRO A 218 -14.52 21.42 -14.09
N MET A 219 -14.26 20.36 -14.83
CA MET A 219 -14.76 20.22 -16.20
C MET A 219 -16.25 19.94 -16.18
N PRO A 220 -17.07 20.69 -16.94
CA PRO A 220 -18.51 20.51 -16.97
C PRO A 220 -18.96 19.28 -17.76
N ARG A 221 -18.03 18.55 -18.39
CA ARG A 221 -18.33 17.40 -19.26
C ARG A 221 -17.55 16.17 -18.83
N PHE A 222 -18.18 15.01 -18.95
CA PHE A 222 -17.55 13.71 -18.76
C PHE A 222 -16.42 13.52 -19.77
N GLN A 223 -15.25 13.08 -19.30
CA GLN A 223 -14.10 12.77 -20.15
C GLN A 223 -14.01 11.25 -20.35
N VAL A 224 -13.87 10.83 -21.60
CA VAL A 224 -13.56 9.42 -21.92
C VAL A 224 -12.14 9.14 -21.45
N VAL A 225 -11.98 8.10 -20.63
CA VAL A 225 -10.68 7.73 -20.06
C VAL A 225 -9.84 7.06 -21.14
N THR A 226 -8.62 7.56 -21.34
CA THR A 226 -7.65 7.02 -22.31
C THR A 226 -6.50 6.33 -21.60
N PHE A 227 -5.83 5.41 -22.28
CA PHE A 227 -4.58 4.85 -21.80
C PHE A 227 -3.44 5.85 -21.98
N ARG A 228 -2.40 5.76 -21.13
CA ARG A 228 -1.24 6.66 -21.20
C ARG A 228 -0.56 6.64 -22.56
N ASN A 229 -0.48 5.49 -23.22
CA ASN A 229 0.16 5.36 -24.53
C ASN A 229 -0.72 5.74 -25.72
N ASP A 230 -2.00 6.13 -25.54
CA ASP A 230 -2.85 6.57 -26.66
C ASP A 230 -2.45 7.94 -27.22
N GLY A 231 -1.64 8.72 -26.47
CA GLY A 231 -1.16 10.03 -26.90
C GLY A 231 -0.11 10.04 -28.01
N ILE A 232 0.27 8.89 -28.59
CA ILE A 232 1.31 8.80 -29.64
C ILE A 232 0.72 8.53 -31.04
N ALA A 233 -0.57 8.17 -31.16
CA ALA A 233 -1.17 7.78 -32.45
C ALA A 233 -2.02 8.88 -33.12
N GLY A 234 -1.73 10.16 -32.84
CA GLY A 234 -2.42 11.31 -33.45
C GLY A 234 -1.45 12.42 -33.82
N GLY A 235 -0.64 12.18 -34.85
CA GLY A 235 0.14 13.17 -35.58
C GLY A 235 -0.29 13.20 -37.04
#